data_AF-D0LAG2-F1
#
_entry.id   AF-D0LAG2-F1
#
_cell.length_a   1.000
_cell.length_b   1.000
_cell.length_c   1.000
_cell.angle_alpha   90.00
_cell.angle_beta   90.00
_cell.angle_gamma   90.00
#
_symmetry.space_group_name_H-M   'P 1'
#
loop_
_entity.id
_entity.type
_entity.pdbx_description
1 polymer ?
#
loop_
_entity_poly.entity_id
_entity_poly.type
_entity_poly.pdbx_seq_one_letter_code
_entity_poly.pdbx_strand_id
1 'polypeptide(L)'
;MSNFTSITHFGIEQEEVTAIADTWHQQHVVVHSIAFDTLGATTGPASSVVAALRAVQQPAENAARSIGARLGDLSARLRAFNVEAAATDHGAAGGLLQLQER
;
A
#
# COMPACT_ATOMS: atom_id res chain seq x y z
N MET A 1 -1.59 -20.79 -21.56
CA MET A 1 -1.41 -19.32 -21.67
C MET A 1 -2.79 -18.71 -21.58
N SER A 2 -3.19 -18.25 -20.40
CA SER A 2 -4.48 -17.61 -20.19
C SER A 2 -4.35 -16.14 -20.60
N ASN A 3 -5.12 -15.72 -21.61
CA ASN A 3 -5.26 -14.31 -21.96
C ASN A 3 -6.03 -13.62 -20.82
N PHE A 4 -5.34 -12.82 -20.01
CA PHE A 4 -5.99 -11.83 -19.16
C PHE A 4 -6.39 -10.67 -20.07
N THR A 5 -7.69 -10.59 -20.39
CA THR A 5 -8.24 -9.43 -21.09
C THR A 5 -8.34 -8.31 -20.06
N SER A 6 -7.27 -7.53 -19.95
CA SER A 6 -7.22 -6.34 -19.11
C SER A 6 -8.34 -5.38 -19.54
N ILE A 7 -9.28 -5.09 -18.64
CA ILE A 7 -10.36 -4.16 -18.92
C ILE A 7 -9.83 -2.75 -18.66
N THR A 8 -9.34 -2.11 -19.72
CA THR A 8 -8.98 -0.69 -19.70
C THR A 8 -10.25 0.15 -19.80
N HIS A 9 -10.53 0.98 -18.80
CA HIS A 9 -11.57 2.00 -18.90
C HIS A 9 -10.91 3.37 -18.77
N PHE A 10 -11.13 4.23 -19.78
CA PHE A 10 -10.55 5.59 -19.90
C PHE A 10 -9.04 5.69 -19.57
N GLY A 11 -8.26 4.67 -19.94
CA GLY A 11 -6.80 4.64 -19.75
C GLY A 11 -6.33 4.17 -18.38
N ILE A 12 -7.21 3.66 -17.52
CA ILE A 12 -6.88 3.05 -16.24
C ILE A 12 -7.06 1.54 -16.33
N GLU A 13 -5.99 0.79 -16.04
CA GLU A 13 -6.00 -0.66 -15.89
C GLU A 13 -6.39 -1.02 -14.45
N GLN A 14 -7.67 -1.32 -14.21
CA GLN A 14 -8.19 -1.53 -12.85
C GLN A 14 -7.51 -2.69 -12.10
N GLU A 15 -7.10 -3.73 -12.84
CA GLU A 15 -6.38 -4.88 -12.30
C GLU A 15 -4.98 -4.47 -11.82
N GLU A 16 -4.28 -3.64 -12.58
CA GLU A 16 -2.96 -3.11 -12.22
C GLU A 16 -3.05 -2.22 -10.97
N VAL A 17 -4.03 -1.32 -10.94
CA VAL A 17 -4.30 -0.45 -9.78
C VAL A 17 -4.60 -1.27 -8.52
N THR A 18 -5.40 -2.33 -8.67
CA THR A 18 -5.72 -3.24 -7.55
C THR A 18 -4.47 -4.01 -7.08
N ALA A 19 -3.66 -4.53 -8.00
CA ALA A 19 -2.44 -5.24 -7.67
C ALA A 19 -1.41 -4.36 -6.93
N ILE A 20 -1.28 -3.09 -7.33
CA ILE A 20 -0.43 -2.11 -6.63
C ILE A 20 -0.98 -1.85 -5.23
N ALA A 21 -2.30 -1.63 -5.10
CA ALA A 21 -2.92 -1.40 -3.79
C ALA A 21 -2.77 -2.59 -2.84
N ASP A 22 -2.90 -3.82 -3.35
CA ASP A 22 -2.67 -5.05 -2.61
C ASP A 22 -1.20 -5.17 -2.16
N THR A 23 -0.27 -4.87 -3.05
CA THR A 23 1.18 -4.90 -2.75
C THR A 23 1.51 -3.92 -1.63
N TRP A 24 1.04 -2.67 -1.71
CA TRP A 24 1.27 -1.69 -0.65
C TRP A 24 0.60 -2.07 0.67
N HIS A 25 -0.59 -2.68 0.63
CA HIS A 25 -1.24 -3.19 1.84
C HIS A 25 -0.42 -4.32 2.48
N GLN A 26 0.05 -5.28 1.70
CA GLN A 26 0.90 -6.36 2.19
C GLN A 26 2.19 -5.81 2.80
N GLN A 27 2.84 -4.85 2.14
CA GLN A 27 4.04 -4.20 2.65
C GLN A 27 3.76 -3.41 3.94
N HIS A 28 2.60 -2.73 4.05
CA HIS A 28 2.17 -2.10 5.29
C HIS A 28 2.11 -3.10 6.45
N VAL A 29 1.53 -4.28 6.24
CA VAL A 29 1.43 -5.35 7.25
C VAL A 29 2.82 -5.86 7.62
N VAL A 30 3.66 -6.16 6.62
CA VAL A 30 5.02 -6.66 6.84
C VAL A 30 5.86 -5.66 7.64
N VAL A 31 5.86 -4.39 7.25
CA VAL A 31 6.64 -3.34 7.94
C VAL A 31 6.17 -3.15 9.38
N HIS A 32 4.86 -3.20 9.65
CA HIS A 32 4.34 -3.14 11.02
C HIS A 32 4.66 -4.37 11.87
N SER A 33 4.96 -5.51 11.24
CA SER A 33 5.31 -6.75 11.95
C SER A 33 6.77 -6.82 12.41
N ILE A 34 7.61 -5.86 12.01
CA ILE A 34 9.03 -5.83 12.38
C ILE A 34 9.15 -5.57 13.89
N ALA A 35 9.74 -6.54 14.60
CA ALA A 35 9.97 -6.47 16.03
C ALA A 35 11.33 -5.80 16.33
N PHE A 36 11.30 -4.67 17.03
CA PHE A 36 12.49 -3.88 17.42
C PHE A 36 12.90 -4.08 18.89
N ASP A 37 12.05 -4.71 19.70
CA ASP A 37 12.24 -5.02 21.12
C ASP A 37 13.58 -5.73 21.41
N THR A 38 14.01 -6.60 20.49
CA THR A 38 15.29 -7.32 20.59
C THR A 38 16.52 -6.39 20.58
N LEU A 39 16.45 -5.22 19.92
CA LEU A 39 17.53 -4.23 19.90
C LEU A 39 17.67 -3.54 21.26
N GLY A 40 16.55 -3.21 21.91
CA GLY A 40 16.52 -2.63 23.25
C GLY A 40 16.97 -3.60 24.34
N ALA A 41 16.63 -4.88 24.16
CA ALA A 41 16.98 -5.96 25.08
C ALA A 41 18.43 -6.46 24.93
N THR A 42 19.23 -5.89 24.02
CA THR A 42 20.60 -6.35 23.78
C THR A 42 21.47 -6.14 25.03
N THR A 43 21.89 -7.27 25.63
CA THR A 43 22.80 -7.33 26.79
C THR A 43 24.21 -7.69 26.36
N GLY A 44 25.20 -7.16 27.06
CA GLY A 44 26.60 -7.51 26.85
C GLY A 44 27.53 -6.62 27.69
N PRO A 45 28.85 -6.91 27.68
CA PRO A 45 29.84 -6.01 28.28
C PRO A 45 29.61 -4.59 27.80
N ALA A 46 29.89 -3.60 28.66
CA ALA A 46 29.74 -2.19 28.34
C ALA A 46 30.63 -1.82 27.14
N SER A 47 30.07 -1.94 25.95
CA SER A 47 30.70 -1.64 24.68
C SER A 47 29.88 -0.57 23.96
N SER A 48 30.58 0.27 23.20
CA SER A 48 29.95 1.27 22.34
C SER A 48 28.96 0.65 21.35
N VAL A 49 29.20 -0.58 20.91
CA VAL A 49 28.32 -1.34 20.02
C VAL A 49 26.99 -1.67 20.68
N VAL A 50 27.01 -2.19 21.91
CA VAL A 50 25.78 -2.52 22.65
C VAL A 50 24.97 -1.24 22.95
N ALA A 51 25.65 -0.14 23.31
CA ALA A 51 24.98 1.15 23.50
C ALA A 51 24.34 1.67 22.20
N ALA A 52 25.03 1.56 21.07
CA ALA A 52 24.51 1.95 19.77
C ALA A 52 23.29 1.12 19.34
N LEU A 53 23.32 -0.21 19.56
CA LEU A 53 22.18 -1.09 19.25
C LEU A 53 20.93 -0.70 20.04
N ARG A 54 21.06 -0.43 21.34
CA ARG A 54 19.94 0.06 22.17
C ARG A 54 19.43 1.42 21.71
N ALA A 55 20.33 2.33 21.34
CA ALA A 55 19.97 3.68 20.88
C ALA A 55 19.22 3.67 19.53
N VAL A 56 19.42 2.65 18.70
CA VAL A 56 18.78 2.52 17.38
C VAL A 56 17.33 2.02 17.46
N GLN A 57 16.94 1.32 18.54
CA GLN A 57 15.60 0.73 18.69
C GLN A 57 14.49 1.72 18.33
N GLN A 58 14.41 2.84 19.06
CA GLN A 58 13.27 3.74 18.97
C GLN A 58 13.23 4.54 17.66
N PRO A 59 14.36 5.05 17.14
CA PRO A 59 14.41 5.59 15.78
C PRO A 59 13.96 4.60 14.71
N ALA A 60 14.40 3.34 14.79
CA ALA A 60 14.04 2.31 13.82
C ALA A 60 12.54 1.97 13.88
N GLU A 61 11.99 1.83 15.09
CA GLU A 61 10.57 1.60 15.30
C GLU A 61 9.70 2.74 14.76
N ASN A 62 10.11 3.99 15.01
CA ASN A 62 9.41 5.17 14.50
C ASN A 62 9.44 5.25 12.97
N ALA A 63 10.59 4.91 12.36
CA ALA A 63 10.72 4.88 10.92
C ALA A 63 9.83 3.80 10.29
N ALA A 64 9.83 2.59 10.83
CA ALA A 64 8.98 1.50 10.36
C ALA A 64 7.49 1.85 10.48
N ARG A 65 7.06 2.40 11.63
CA ARG A 65 5.68 2.86 11.82
C ARG A 65 5.27 3.92 10.78
N SER A 66 6.15 4.89 10.51
CA SER A 66 5.90 5.95 9.53
C SER A 66 5.78 5.40 8.10
N ILE A 67 6.69 4.51 7.70
CA ILE A 67 6.66 3.86 6.38
C ILE A 67 5.40 3.00 6.24
N GLY A 68 5.10 2.18 7.25
CA GLY A 68 3.91 1.36 7.28
C GLY A 68 2.64 2.20 7.14
N ALA A 69 2.49 3.27 7.94
CA ALA A 69 1.34 4.17 7.85
C ALA A 69 1.16 4.74 6.43
N ARG A 70 2.24 5.23 5.81
CA ARG A 70 2.20 5.76 4.44
C ARG A 70 1.77 4.73 3.41
N LEU A 71 2.27 3.49 3.50
CA LEU A 71 1.86 2.40 2.61
C LEU A 71 0.38 2.05 2.78
N GLY A 72 -0.12 2.06 4.03
CA GLY A 72 -1.54 1.86 4.32
C GLY A 72 -2.41 2.96 3.71
N ASP A 73 -2.04 4.22 3.92
CA ASP A 73 -2.74 5.38 3.37
C ASP A 73 -2.75 5.37 1.84
N LEU A 74 -1.62 5.06 1.22
CA LEU A 74 -1.50 4.97 -0.24
C LEU A 74 -2.37 3.84 -0.80
N SER A 75 -2.37 2.66 -0.18
CA SER A 75 -3.25 1.56 -0.56
C SER A 75 -4.72 1.95 -0.48
N ALA A 76 -5.15 2.55 0.64
CA ALA A 76 -6.53 2.97 0.84
C ALA A 76 -6.98 4.01 -0.19
N ARG A 77 -6.14 5.02 -0.46
CA ARG A 77 -6.41 6.05 -1.47
C ARG A 77 -6.50 5.47 -2.87
N LEU A 78 -5.61 4.54 -3.22
CA LEU A 78 -5.59 3.93 -4.54
C LEU A 78 -6.82 3.04 -4.79
N ARG A 79 -7.29 2.32 -3.76
CA ARG A 79 -8.57 1.58 -3.84
C ARG A 79 -9.76 2.50 -4.03
N ALA A 80 -9.82 3.60 -3.28
CA ALA A 80 -10.90 4.58 -3.41
C ALA A 80 -10.92 5.19 -4.81
N PHE A 81 -9.76 5.58 -5.33
CA PHE A 81 -9.60 6.04 -6.71
C PHE A 81 -10.12 5.03 -7.72
N ASN A 82 -9.76 3.74 -7.59
CA ASN A 82 -10.20 2.70 -8.53
C ASN A 82 -11.73 2.54 -8.55
N VAL A 83 -12.37 2.58 -7.37
CA VAL A 83 -13.83 2.49 -7.25
C VAL A 83 -14.51 3.71 -7.88
N GLU A 84 -13.99 4.92 -7.64
CA GLU A 84 -14.54 6.16 -8.18
C GLU A 84 -14.38 6.24 -9.71
N ALA A 85 -13.23 5.81 -10.24
CA ALA A 85 -13.00 5.70 -11.67
C ALA A 85 -14.02 4.74 -12.32
N ALA A 86 -14.15 3.52 -11.79
CA ALA A 86 -15.10 2.54 -12.32
C ALA A 86 -16.56 3.04 -12.27
N ALA A 87 -16.96 3.75 -11.21
CA ALA A 87 -18.31 4.33 -11.10
C ALA A 87 -18.53 5.44 -12.13
N THR A 88 -17.55 6.31 -12.33
CA THR A 88 -17.58 7.40 -13.32
C THR A 88 -17.70 6.85 -14.73
N ASP A 89 -16.93 5.81 -15.04
CA ASP A 89 -16.90 5.17 -16.36
C ASP A 89 -18.24 4.51 -16.70
N HIS A 90 -18.82 3.77 -15.75
CA HIS A 90 -20.16 3.20 -15.92
C HIS A 90 -21.23 4.29 -16.12
N GLY A 91 -21.14 5.40 -15.39
CA GLY A 91 -22.06 6.53 -15.53
C GLY A 91 -21.97 7.16 -16.93
N ALA A 92 -20.76 7.39 -17.43
CA ALA A 92 -20.53 7.92 -18.77
C ALA A 92 -21.04 6.98 -19.86
N ALA A 93 -20.73 5.68 -19.76
CA ALA A 93 -21.20 4.67 -20.70
C ALA A 93 -22.75 4.61 -20.74
N GLY A 94 -23.40 4.61 -19.58
CA GLY A 94 -24.87 4.64 -19.49
C GLY A 94 -25.48 5.89 -20.15
N GLY A 95 -24.88 7.07 -19.94
CA GLY A 95 -25.32 8.30 -20.58
C GLY A 95 -25.18 8.28 -22.10
N LEU A 96 -24.11 7.70 -22.63
CA LEU A 96 -23.90 7.54 -24.07
C LEU A 96 -24.92 6.58 -24.69
N LEU A 97 -25.22 5.46 -24.04
CA LEU A 97 -26.24 4.51 -24.51
C LEU A 97 -27.63 5.17 -24.57
N GLN A 98 -28.00 5.96 -23.56
CA GLN A 98 -29.26 6.72 -23.59
C GLN A 98 -29.36 7.72 -24.75
N LEU A 99 -28.24 8.28 -25.20
CA LEU A 99 -28.23 9.16 -26.37
C LEU A 99 -28.38 8.39 -27.68
N GLN A 100 -27.91 7.14 -27.76
CA GLN A 100 -28.06 6.28 -28.94
C GLN A 100 -29.50 5.76 -29.12
N GLU A 101 -30.24 5.59 -28.03
CA GLU A 101 -31.62 5.10 -28.04
C GLU A 101 -32.66 6.19 -28.36
N ARG A 102 -32.22 7.43 -28.59
CA ARG A 102 -33.07 8.59 -28.96
C ARG A 102 -33.07 8.84 -30.46
#